data_AF-A0A1G0FA41-F1
#
_entry.id   AF-A0A1G0FA41-F1
#
_cell.length_a   1.000
_cell.length_b   1.000
_cell.length_c   1.000
_cell.angle_alpha   90.00
_cell.angle_beta   90.00
_cell.angle_gamma   90.00
#
_symmetry.space_group_name_H-M   'P 1'
#
loop_
_entity.id
_entity.type
_entity.pdbx_description
1 polymer ?
#
loop_
_entity_poly.entity_id
_entity_poly.type
_entity_poly.pdbx_seq_one_letter_code
_entity_poly.pdbx_strand_id
1 'polypeptide(L)'
;MNNDNQPNELHGSDGETMSKRQLISQFSAQSIKDIVSELQSSIEFCRTQLGIVPPEKLILDPIFSEQPKVLAEIKQQMPMPIDVLDVQKILQGKENLDLDYQMDCFALWGGILGLNEKSVGDDDESAH
;
A
#
# COMPACT_ATOMS: atom_id res chain seq x y z
N MET A 1 -39.89 7.35 7.90
CA MET A 1 -38.67 7.91 7.30
C MET A 1 -38.02 8.78 8.36
N ASN A 2 -36.87 8.33 8.87
CA ASN A 2 -35.68 9.11 9.23
C ASN A 2 -34.74 8.13 9.94
N ASN A 3 -33.77 7.61 9.19
CA ASN A 3 -32.65 6.86 9.72
C ASN A 3 -31.65 7.91 10.23
N ASP A 4 -31.55 8.03 11.56
CA ASP A 4 -30.47 8.77 12.21
C ASP A 4 -29.18 7.97 12.08
N ASN A 5 -28.43 8.26 11.01
CA ASN A 5 -27.08 7.74 10.81
C ASN A 5 -26.11 8.63 11.61
N GLN A 6 -25.91 8.32 12.89
CA GLN A 6 -24.86 8.96 13.68
C GLN A 6 -23.49 8.37 13.30
N PRO A 7 -22.46 9.20 13.04
CA PRO A 7 -21.10 8.71 12.84
C PRO A 7 -20.51 8.22 14.16
N ASN A 8 -19.78 7.10 14.12
CA ASN A 8 -19.02 6.56 15.24
C ASN A 8 -17.86 7.52 15.61
N GLU A 9 -18.06 8.39 16.60
CA GLU A 9 -17.02 9.23 17.17
C GLU A 9 -16.35 8.54 18.35
N LEU A 10 -15.10 8.07 18.17
CA LEU A 10 -14.27 7.59 19.27
C LEU A 10 -13.63 8.79 19.99
N HIS A 11 -13.97 8.94 21.27
CA HIS A 11 -13.54 10.04 22.12
C HIS A 11 -12.09 9.81 22.62
N GLY A 12 -11.16 10.66 22.19
CA GLY A 12 -9.85 10.85 22.83
C GLY A 12 -9.96 11.87 23.97
N SER A 13 -9.23 11.66 25.06
CA SER A 13 -9.30 12.45 26.29
C SER A 13 -8.68 13.85 26.22
N ASP A 14 -8.14 14.27 25.08
CA ASP A 14 -7.67 15.64 24.84
C ASP A 14 -8.18 16.04 23.45
N GLY A 15 -9.19 16.92 23.42
CA GLY A 15 -10.07 17.20 22.28
C GLY A 15 -9.46 17.92 21.07
N GLU A 16 -8.34 17.43 20.54
CA GLU A 16 -7.92 17.71 19.16
C GLU A 16 -7.98 16.39 18.37
N THR A 17 -9.08 16.19 17.65
CA THR A 17 -9.12 15.25 16.54
C THR A 17 -8.21 15.79 15.44
N MET A 18 -6.91 15.48 15.49
CA MET A 18 -6.08 15.62 14.29
C MET A 18 -6.71 14.73 13.22
N SER A 19 -7.06 15.33 12.08
CA SER A 19 -7.44 14.55 10.91
C SER A 19 -6.31 13.57 10.58
N LYS A 20 -6.62 12.34 10.12
CA LYS A 20 -5.61 11.41 9.56
C LYS A 20 -4.72 12.14 8.53
N ARG A 21 -5.24 13.16 7.85
CA ARG A 21 -4.54 14.04 6.89
C ARG A 21 -3.53 15.02 7.51
N GLN A 22 -3.63 15.33 8.80
CA GLN A 22 -2.71 16.23 9.51
C GLN A 22 -1.50 15.49 10.10
N LEU A 23 -1.67 14.21 10.48
CA LEU A 23 -0.54 13.30 10.82
C LEU A 23 0.44 13.11 9.64
N ILE A 24 -0.03 13.39 8.43
CA ILE A 24 0.69 13.21 7.16
C ILE A 24 1.63 14.40 6.84
N SER A 25 1.68 15.44 7.69
CA SER A 25 2.59 16.57 7.42
C SER A 25 4.05 16.23 7.76
N GLN A 26 4.83 16.05 6.70
CA GLN A 26 6.31 16.06 6.62
C GLN A 26 7.02 14.76 7.04
N PHE A 27 7.08 13.82 6.10
CA PHE A 27 8.22 12.90 6.07
C PHE A 27 9.51 13.72 5.95
N SER A 28 10.37 13.62 6.95
CA SER A 28 11.72 14.18 6.84
C SER A 28 12.57 13.31 5.92
N ALA A 29 13.65 13.86 5.35
CA ALA A 29 14.60 13.08 4.57
C ALA A 29 15.19 11.90 5.38
N GLN A 30 15.29 12.04 6.71
CA GLN A 30 15.71 10.94 7.58
C GLN A 30 14.64 9.84 7.63
N SER A 31 13.37 10.21 7.82
CA SER A 31 12.25 9.26 7.84
C SER A 31 12.14 8.45 6.55
N ILE A 32 12.44 9.06 5.40
CA ILE A 32 12.44 8.38 4.10
C ILE A 32 13.57 7.34 4.03
N LYS A 33 14.76 7.69 4.50
CA LYS A 33 15.89 6.74 4.59
C LYS A 33 15.58 5.58 5.52
N ASP A 34 14.93 5.85 6.65
CA ASP A 34 14.55 4.82 7.62
C ASP A 34 13.55 3.83 6.99
N ILE A 35 12.54 4.34 6.26
CA ILE A 35 11.60 3.50 5.49
C ILE A 35 12.32 2.62 4.46
N VAL A 36 13.20 3.22 3.65
CA VAL A 36 13.96 2.48 2.63
C VAL A 36 14.81 1.38 3.27
N SER A 37 15.50 1.70 4.37
CA SER A 37 16.33 0.75 5.11
C SER A 37 15.51 -0.41 5.67
N GLU A 38 14.32 -0.13 6.22
CA GLU A 38 13.43 -1.16 6.77
C GLU A 38 12.87 -2.06 5.67
N LEU A 39 12.51 -1.51 4.51
CA LEU A 39 12.05 -2.29 3.36
C LEU A 39 13.15 -3.23 2.85
N GLN A 40 14.38 -2.73 2.68
CA GLN A 40 15.52 -3.54 2.25
C GLN A 40 15.84 -4.64 3.27
N SER A 41 15.80 -4.31 4.56
CA SER A 41 16.04 -5.27 5.66
C SER A 41 14.97 -6.36 5.69
N SER A 42 13.71 -5.99 5.48
CA SER A 42 12.59 -6.94 5.41
C SER A 42 12.72 -7.91 4.23
N ILE A 43 13.09 -7.41 3.05
CA ILE A 43 13.34 -8.25 1.86
C ILE A 43 14.50 -9.21 2.13
N GLU A 44 15.59 -8.72 2.71
CA GLU A 44 16.76 -9.53 3.02
C GLU A 44 16.48 -10.58 4.09
N PHE A 45 15.65 -10.24 5.09
CA PHE A 45 15.17 -11.20 6.08
C PHE A 45 14.35 -12.31 5.43
N CYS A 46 13.39 -11.97 4.58
CA CYS A 46 12.59 -12.93 3.82
C CYS A 46 13.48 -13.86 2.99
N ARG A 47 14.50 -13.31 2.32
CA ARG A 47 15.46 -14.07 1.51
C ARG A 47 16.30 -15.03 2.33
N THR A 48 16.93 -14.52 3.40
CA THR A 48 17.96 -15.26 4.14
C THR A 48 17.41 -16.16 5.23
N GLN A 49 16.35 -15.73 5.92
CA GLN A 49 15.79 -16.45 7.06
C GLN A 49 14.62 -17.34 6.66
N LEU A 50 13.80 -16.91 5.71
CA LEU A 50 12.60 -17.65 5.29
C LEU A 50 12.77 -18.40 3.97
N GLY A 51 13.87 -18.17 3.25
CA GLY A 51 14.11 -18.77 1.93
C GLY A 51 13.10 -18.32 0.87
N ILE A 52 12.43 -17.18 1.10
CA ILE A 52 11.45 -16.62 0.16
C ILE A 52 12.21 -15.89 -0.93
N VAL A 53 11.89 -16.17 -2.18
CA VAL A 53 12.47 -15.47 -3.34
C VAL A 53 12.09 -13.98 -3.23
N PRO A 54 13.05 -13.04 -3.38
CA PRO A 54 12.75 -11.63 -3.36
C PRO A 54 11.68 -11.26 -4.39
N PRO A 55 10.75 -10.34 -4.06
CA PRO A 55 9.70 -9.96 -4.98
C PRO A 55 10.27 -9.19 -6.17
N GLU A 56 9.66 -9.36 -7.34
CA GLU A 56 10.01 -8.60 -8.55
C GLU A 56 9.53 -7.14 -8.49
N LYS A 57 8.53 -6.84 -7.66
CA LYS A 57 7.95 -5.51 -7.45
C LYS A 57 7.45 -5.34 -6.02
N LEU A 58 7.51 -4.12 -5.50
CA LEU A 58 6.85 -3.75 -4.23
C LEU A 58 5.57 -2.97 -4.51
N ILE A 59 4.55 -3.26 -3.72
CA ILE A 59 3.28 -2.51 -3.74
C ILE A 59 3.14 -1.83 -2.38
N LEU A 60 3.16 -0.50 -2.39
CA LEU A 60 2.98 0.32 -1.20
C LEU A 60 1.52 0.64 -0.95
N ASP A 61 1.24 1.03 0.28
CA ASP A 61 -0.05 1.47 0.76
C ASP A 61 -0.59 2.69 -0.06
N PRO A 62 -1.92 2.78 -0.31
CA PRO A 62 -2.54 3.89 -1.04
C PRO A 62 -2.14 5.29 -0.55
N ILE A 63 -1.82 5.47 0.73
CA ILE A 63 -1.41 6.76 1.32
C ILE A 63 -0.26 7.44 0.55
N PHE A 64 0.61 6.64 -0.09
CA PHE A 64 1.74 7.15 -0.85
C PHE A 64 1.34 7.86 -2.16
N SER A 65 0.09 7.70 -2.64
CA SER A 65 -0.41 8.46 -3.80
C SER A 65 -0.57 9.95 -3.51
N GLU A 66 -0.82 10.33 -2.26
CA GLU A 66 -0.90 11.73 -1.82
C GLU A 66 0.49 12.33 -1.50
N GLN A 67 1.55 11.52 -1.56
CA GLN A 67 2.92 11.91 -1.22
C GLN A 67 3.89 11.67 -2.38
N PRO A 68 3.70 12.31 -3.55
CA PRO A 68 4.46 12.00 -4.76
C PRO A 68 5.97 12.26 -4.62
N LYS A 69 6.38 13.22 -3.78
CA LYS A 69 7.81 13.48 -3.49
C LYS A 69 8.45 12.33 -2.69
N VAL A 70 7.78 11.89 -1.63
CA VAL A 70 8.24 10.77 -0.80
C VAL A 70 8.32 9.50 -1.65
N LEU A 71 7.28 9.21 -2.43
CA LEU A 71 7.24 8.06 -3.32
C LEU A 71 8.39 8.10 -4.35
N ALA A 72 8.68 9.27 -4.93
CA ALA A 72 9.78 9.42 -5.88
C ALA A 72 11.15 9.16 -5.22
N GLU A 73 11.36 9.64 -3.99
CA GLU A 73 12.62 9.40 -3.26
C GLU A 73 12.81 7.94 -2.85
N ILE A 74 11.73 7.25 -2.45
CA ILE A 74 11.77 5.81 -2.18
C ILE A 74 12.09 5.05 -3.48
N LYS A 75 11.41 5.38 -4.59
CA LYS A 75 11.65 4.78 -5.91
C LYS A 75 13.10 4.91 -6.39
N GLN A 76 13.75 6.04 -6.12
CA GLN A 76 15.15 6.26 -6.53
C GLN A 76 16.15 5.41 -5.75
N GLN A 77 15.81 4.98 -4.52
CA GLN A 77 16.72 4.28 -3.63
C GLN A 77 16.50 2.76 -3.61
N MET A 78 15.39 2.29 -4.17
CA MET A 78 15.04 0.88 -4.17
C MET A 78 15.49 0.22 -5.47
N PRO A 79 16.07 -1.00 -5.41
CA PRO A 79 16.64 -1.67 -6.58
C PRO A 79 15.58 -2.33 -7.49
N MET A 80 14.30 -2.18 -7.17
CA MET A 80 13.19 -2.85 -7.84
C MET A 80 12.02 -1.89 -8.08
N PRO A 81 11.14 -2.19 -9.06
CA PRO A 81 9.92 -1.44 -9.29
C PRO A 81 9.06 -1.30 -8.03
N ILE A 82 8.49 -0.11 -7.86
CA ILE A 82 7.54 0.20 -6.78
C ILE A 82 6.29 0.80 -7.39
N ASP A 83 5.15 0.24 -7.02
CA ASP A 83 3.83 0.79 -7.30
C ASP A 83 3.11 1.13 -6.00
N VAL A 84 2.08 1.96 -6.13
CA VAL A 84 1.13 2.22 -5.04
C VAL A 84 -0.12 1.44 -5.34
N LEU A 85 -0.66 0.79 -4.32
CA LEU A 85 -1.89 0.06 -4.42
C LEU A 85 -3.02 0.99 -4.86
N ASP A 86 -3.70 0.61 -5.94
CA ASP A 86 -4.90 1.28 -6.42
C ASP A 86 -6.07 0.31 -6.22
N VAL A 87 -6.75 0.46 -5.08
CA VAL A 87 -7.86 -0.43 -4.69
C VAL A 87 -9.01 -0.30 -5.67
N GLN A 88 -9.20 0.89 -6.26
CA GLN A 88 -10.24 1.11 -7.26
C GLN A 88 -9.98 0.28 -8.52
N LYS A 89 -8.72 0.23 -9.00
CA LYS A 89 -8.34 -0.64 -10.12
C LYS A 89 -8.57 -2.12 -9.82
N ILE A 90 -8.29 -2.56 -8.59
CA ILE A 90 -8.44 -3.97 -8.19
C ILE A 90 -9.91 -4.37 -8.14
N LEU A 91 -10.75 -3.53 -7.53
CA LEU A 91 -12.16 -3.85 -7.36
C LEU A 91 -12.96 -3.77 -8.66
N GLN A 92 -12.39 -3.20 -9.74
CA GLN A 92 -13.06 -2.97 -11.02
C GLN A 92 -14.44 -2.28 -10.87
N GLY A 93 -14.64 -1.61 -9.73
CA GLY A 93 -15.91 -1.05 -9.32
C GLY A 93 -16.20 0.26 -10.03
N LYS A 94 -17.48 0.53 -10.28
CA LYS A 94 -17.94 1.80 -10.84
C LYS A 94 -17.99 2.94 -9.81
N GLU A 95 -17.70 2.65 -8.55
CA GLU A 95 -17.70 3.63 -7.47
C GLU A 95 -16.31 4.27 -7.33
N ASN A 96 -16.29 5.59 -7.22
CA ASN A 96 -15.07 6.33 -6.90
C ASN A 96 -14.83 6.22 -5.39
N LEU A 97 -13.95 5.31 -5.00
CA LEU A 97 -13.52 5.17 -3.61
C LEU A 97 -12.53 6.29 -3.29
N ASP A 98 -12.87 7.12 -2.31
CA ASP A 98 -11.91 8.08 -1.76
C ASP A 98 -10.76 7.38 -1.02
N LEU A 99 -9.69 8.12 -0.74
CA LEU A 99 -8.50 7.53 -0.14
C LEU A 99 -8.77 6.91 1.24
N ASP A 100 -9.59 7.56 2.07
CA ASP A 100 -9.92 7.07 3.40
C ASP A 100 -10.58 5.67 3.32
N TYR A 101 -11.49 5.47 2.36
CA TYR A 101 -12.09 4.17 2.12
C TYR A 101 -11.12 3.14 1.53
N GLN A 102 -10.20 3.56 0.66
CA GLN A 102 -9.14 2.68 0.14
C GLN A 102 -8.19 2.20 1.24
N MET A 103 -7.84 3.09 2.18
CA MET A 103 -7.04 2.76 3.36
C MET A 103 -7.74 1.76 4.28
N ASP A 104 -9.03 1.97 4.54
CA ASP A 104 -9.82 1.04 5.36
C ASP A 104 -9.94 -0.34 4.69
N CYS A 105 -10.11 -0.39 3.36
CA CYS A 105 -10.09 -1.64 2.59
C CYS A 105 -8.73 -2.35 2.68
N PHE A 106 -7.62 -1.61 2.55
CA PHE A 106 -6.28 -2.17 2.68
C PHE A 106 -6.02 -2.73 4.08
N ALA A 107 -6.42 -2.00 5.12
CA ALA A 107 -6.30 -2.43 6.52
C ALA A 107 -7.13 -3.70 6.79
N LEU A 108 -8.34 -3.80 6.24
CA LEU A 108 -9.20 -4.98 6.34
C LEU A 108 -8.59 -6.21 5.65
N TRP A 109 -7.85 -6.02 4.55
CA TRP A 109 -7.16 -7.11 3.85
C TRP A 109 -5.80 -7.48 4.44
N GLY A 110 -5.36 -6.78 5.49
CA GLY A 110 -4.15 -7.13 6.23
C GLY A 110 -2.91 -7.25 5.34
N GLY A 111 -2.77 -6.40 4.32
CA GLY A 111 -1.62 -6.42 3.42
C GLY A 111 -1.45 -7.72 2.61
N ILE A 112 -2.45 -8.60 2.55
CA ILE A 112 -2.38 -9.82 1.74
C ILE A 112 -2.74 -9.49 0.30
N LEU A 113 -1.74 -9.07 -0.49
CA LEU A 113 -1.79 -9.15 -1.94
C LEU A 113 -0.53 -9.86 -2.44
N GLY A 114 -0.55 -11.18 -2.36
CA GLY A 114 0.26 -12.02 -3.24
C GLY A 114 -0.35 -12.00 -4.63
N LEU A 115 -0.05 -10.97 -5.43
CA LEU A 115 -0.34 -10.99 -6.86
C LEU A 115 0.64 -11.93 -7.55
N ASN A 116 0.36 -13.23 -7.47
CA ASN A 116 0.83 -14.17 -8.48
C ASN A 116 0.12 -13.81 -9.78
N GLU A 117 0.73 -12.95 -10.58
CA GLU A 117 0.52 -13.00 -12.03
C GLU A 117 1.09 -14.35 -12.47
N LYS A 118 0.27 -15.41 -12.40
CA LYS A 118 0.45 -16.48 -13.37
C LYS A 118 0.33 -15.78 -14.72
N SER A 119 1.47 -15.57 -15.37
CA SER A 119 1.52 -15.53 -16.81
C SER A 119 0.63 -16.68 -17.28
N VAL A 120 -0.49 -16.33 -17.89
CA VAL A 120 -1.23 -17.27 -18.71
C VAL A 120 -0.20 -17.71 -19.73
N GLY A 121 0.30 -18.93 -19.51
CA GLY A 121 1.29 -19.53 -20.37
C GLY A 121 0.77 -19.49 -21.78
N ASP A 122 1.67 -19.13 -22.69
CA ASP A 122 1.58 -19.54 -24.07
C ASP A 122 1.24 -21.03 -24.07
N ASP A 123 -0.01 -21.36 -24.38
CA ASP A 123 -0.37 -22.72 -24.76
C ASP A 123 0.37 -22.99 -26.06
N ASP A 124 1.51 -23.66 -25.88
CA ASP A 124 2.30 -24.38 -26.84
C ASP A 124 1.38 -25.36 -27.57
N GLU A 125 0.71 -24.89 -28.64
CA GLU A 125 -0.02 -25.73 -29.57
C GLU A 125 1.00 -26.42 -30.50
N SER A 126 1.79 -27.30 -29.90
CA SER A 126 2.57 -28.32 -30.60
C SER A 126 1.95 -29.69 -30.33
N ALA A 127 0.89 -30.01 -31.08
CA ALA A 127 0.41 -31.39 -31.22
C ALA A 127 -0.26 -31.64 -32.59
N HIS A 128 0.47 -32.39 -33.42
CA HIS A 128 0.07 -33.19 -34.59
C HIS A 128 0.05 -32.55 -35.99
#